data_AF-H3CA19-F1
#
_entry.id   AF-H3CA19-F1
#
_cell.length_a   1.000
_cell.length_b   1.000
_cell.length_c   1.000
_cell.angle_alpha   90.00
_cell.angle_beta   90.00
_cell.angle_gamma   90.00
#
_symmetry.space_group_name_H-M   'P 1'
#
loop_
_entity.id
_entity.type
_entity.pdbx_description
1 polymer ?
#
loop_
_entity_poly.entity_id
_entity_poly.type
_entity_poly.pdbx_seq_one_letter_code
_entity_poly.pdbx_strand_id
1 'polypeptide(L)'
;MATMSGGSNFGFSGIGQANTGTPTHYRKDGSPSAWFWESPDTLAQLEGVRQWIGKHYKKYVLVDPPSCQALATVTLQLLQFQEDAFGRQAADPALTKLPIHCFLDLRPGGGLCHILGTAHKFKAEQGWRRFDLQNPSRTERNVEMFAAIEVALVQNSCVSQPVVYLDHMLDHELASKLTTIIVKHQGTLTDDRILASHHVFPLNSSTNDDNWMRPVVQKDKHVLVHWGMHPDSYDSWLSSSEVDGKVEEPPHTEKPWRVPADWVLDTDVFNEWMNEEDYLVNERNIPVNFRQRISLREEQDTKSTPIKKRRRSPSPSSESRKKGR
;
A
#
# COMPACT_ATOMS: atom_id res chain seq x y z
N MET A 1 -44.10 -49.42 4.08
CA MET A 1 -42.66 -49.29 4.37
C MET A 1 -42.14 -48.09 3.61
N ALA A 2 -41.66 -47.10 4.34
CA ALA A 2 -41.10 -45.86 3.84
C ALA A 2 -39.60 -46.01 3.55
N THR A 3 -39.10 -45.29 2.55
CA THR A 3 -37.88 -44.49 2.69
C THR A 3 -38.03 -43.24 1.83
N MET A 4 -37.78 -42.10 2.47
CA MET A 4 -37.84 -40.74 1.93
C MET A 4 -36.44 -40.20 1.66
N SER A 5 -36.42 -38.97 1.13
CA SER A 5 -35.38 -37.93 1.17
C SER A 5 -34.50 -37.84 -0.09
N GLY A 6 -34.25 -36.67 -0.66
CA GLY A 6 -34.69 -35.32 -0.31
C GLY A 6 -34.04 -34.32 -1.25
N GLY A 7 -34.83 -33.44 -1.87
CA GLY A 7 -34.34 -32.26 -2.56
C GLY A 7 -34.07 -31.14 -1.55
N SER A 8 -33.07 -30.30 -1.83
CA SER A 8 -32.84 -29.07 -1.08
C SER A 8 -32.64 -27.91 -2.04
N ASN A 9 -33.71 -27.15 -2.18
CA ASN A 9 -33.75 -25.78 -2.64
C ASN A 9 -33.06 -24.93 -1.56
N PHE A 10 -32.07 -24.09 -1.90
CA PHE A 10 -31.62 -23.03 -0.99
C PHE A 10 -31.55 -21.70 -1.71
N GLY A 11 -32.43 -20.82 -1.26
CA GLY A 11 -32.62 -19.48 -1.74
C GLY A 11 -31.59 -18.50 -1.19
N PHE A 12 -31.52 -17.39 -1.91
CA PHE A 12 -30.97 -16.10 -1.51
C PHE A 12 -31.45 -15.70 -0.11
N SER A 13 -30.52 -15.28 0.74
CA SER A 13 -30.78 -14.42 1.91
C SER A 13 -29.70 -13.35 1.97
N GLY A 14 -30.11 -12.11 1.74
CA GLY A 14 -29.30 -10.93 2.08
C GLY A 14 -29.29 -10.72 3.59
N ILE A 15 -28.11 -10.37 4.12
CA ILE A 15 -27.98 -9.76 5.44
C ILE A 15 -26.92 -8.66 5.31
N GLY A 16 -27.39 -7.41 5.32
CA GLY A 16 -26.58 -6.31 5.81
C GLY A 16 -26.45 -6.48 7.32
N GLN A 17 -25.23 -6.62 7.81
CA GLN A 17 -24.92 -6.46 9.23
C GLN A 17 -23.80 -5.44 9.35
N ALA A 18 -24.18 -4.27 9.88
CA ALA A 18 -23.26 -3.32 10.46
C ALA A 18 -22.53 -4.03 11.60
N ASN A 19 -21.24 -4.29 11.40
CA ASN A 19 -20.42 -4.92 12.43
C ASN A 19 -19.87 -3.82 13.34
N THR A 20 -20.54 -3.60 14.48
CA THR A 20 -19.99 -2.86 15.61
C THR A 20 -19.03 -3.78 16.36
N GLY A 21 -17.75 -3.74 15.99
CA GLY A 21 -16.65 -4.39 16.70
C GLY A 21 -15.57 -3.38 17.05
N THR A 22 -15.00 -3.52 18.24
CA THR A 22 -13.81 -2.83 18.78
C THR A 22 -12.69 -2.59 17.75
N PRO A 23 -11.93 -1.47 17.83
CA PRO A 23 -11.06 -1.01 16.77
C PRO A 23 -9.99 -2.04 16.41
N THR A 24 -9.92 -2.26 15.12
CA THR A 24 -9.23 -3.29 14.37
C THR A 24 -7.70 -3.19 14.47
N HIS A 25 -7.03 -4.33 14.55
CA HIS A 25 -5.66 -4.46 14.04
C HIS A 25 -5.65 -3.88 12.61
N TYR A 26 -4.97 -2.75 12.38
CA TYR A 26 -4.88 -2.15 11.06
C TYR A 26 -4.31 -3.16 10.08
N ARG A 27 -5.03 -3.46 8.98
CA ARG A 27 -4.53 -4.36 7.95
C ARG A 27 -3.61 -3.59 7.02
N LYS A 28 -2.31 -3.86 7.12
CA LYS A 28 -1.27 -3.40 6.20
C LYS A 28 -0.97 -4.51 5.19
N ASP A 29 -1.98 -4.89 4.41
CA ASP A 29 -1.90 -6.07 3.52
C ASP A 29 -1.87 -5.71 2.03
N GLY A 30 -1.81 -4.42 1.68
CA GLY A 30 -1.78 -3.95 0.29
C GLY A 30 -3.09 -4.15 -0.48
N SER A 31 -4.16 -4.60 0.19
CA SER A 31 -5.43 -4.90 -0.47
C SER A 31 -6.11 -3.63 -1.02
N PRO A 32 -6.64 -3.67 -2.25
CA PRO A 32 -7.29 -2.50 -2.83
C PRO A 32 -8.59 -2.13 -2.11
N SER A 33 -8.84 -0.83 -1.95
CA SER A 33 -10.04 -0.32 -1.29
C SER A 33 -11.26 -0.31 -2.23
N ALA A 34 -12.13 -1.32 -2.11
CA ALA A 34 -13.42 -1.34 -2.81
C ALA A 34 -14.28 -0.11 -2.48
N TRP A 35 -14.26 0.34 -1.22
CA TRP A 35 -14.95 1.54 -0.77
C TRP A 35 -14.59 2.79 -1.60
N PHE A 36 -13.30 2.98 -1.89
CA PHE A 36 -12.84 4.11 -2.69
C PHE A 36 -13.29 3.98 -4.15
N TRP A 37 -13.03 2.83 -4.77
CA TRP A 37 -13.26 2.61 -6.21
C TRP A 37 -14.73 2.56 -6.60
N GLU A 38 -15.60 2.12 -5.69
CA GLU A 38 -17.05 2.03 -5.91
C GLU A 38 -17.80 3.30 -5.46
N SER A 39 -17.11 4.27 -4.86
CA SER A 39 -17.75 5.51 -4.39
C SER A 39 -18.31 6.37 -5.54
N PRO A 40 -19.45 7.07 -5.36
CA PRO A 40 -20.05 7.92 -6.40
C PRO A 40 -19.09 8.95 -6.99
N ASP A 41 -18.27 9.59 -6.16
CA ASP A 41 -17.32 10.61 -6.61
C ASP A 41 -16.21 10.03 -7.47
N THR A 42 -15.71 8.84 -7.12
CA THR A 42 -14.68 8.16 -7.92
C THR A 42 -15.28 7.70 -9.25
N LEU A 43 -16.51 7.17 -9.24
CA LEU A 43 -17.23 6.82 -10.48
C LEU A 43 -17.48 8.04 -11.38
N ALA A 44 -17.75 9.21 -10.80
CA ALA A 44 -17.89 10.45 -11.54
C ALA A 44 -16.56 10.90 -12.17
N GLN A 45 -15.44 10.79 -11.44
CA GLN A 45 -14.11 11.08 -11.99
C GLN A 45 -13.69 10.10 -13.09
N LEU A 46 -14.06 8.82 -12.95
CA LEU A 46 -13.82 7.79 -13.96
C LEU A 46 -14.52 8.07 -15.30
N GLU A 47 -15.50 8.96 -15.36
CA GLU A 47 -16.10 9.39 -16.62
C GLU A 47 -15.07 10.05 -17.55
N GLY A 48 -14.13 10.84 -16.99
CA GLY A 48 -13.03 11.43 -17.76
C GLY A 48 -12.10 10.36 -18.33
N VAL A 49 -11.77 9.35 -17.53
CA VAL A 49 -10.97 8.19 -17.95
C VAL A 49 -11.69 7.38 -19.03
N ARG A 50 -12.98 7.11 -18.85
CA ARG A 50 -13.82 6.38 -19.81
C ARG A 50 -13.88 7.08 -21.16
N GLN A 51 -14.09 8.39 -21.18
CA GLN A 51 -14.10 9.19 -22.40
C GLN A 51 -12.74 9.18 -23.09
N TRP A 52 -11.66 9.32 -22.33
CA TRP A 52 -10.31 9.29 -22.87
C TRP A 52 -9.99 7.94 -23.51
N ILE A 53 -10.29 6.83 -22.84
CA ILE A 53 -10.11 5.47 -23.40
C ILE A 53 -10.99 5.28 -24.64
N GLY A 54 -12.25 5.72 -24.60
CA GLY A 54 -13.17 5.68 -25.74
C GLY A 54 -12.67 6.42 -26.99
N LYS A 55 -11.85 7.45 -26.79
CA LYS A 55 -11.21 8.22 -27.87
C LYS A 55 -9.90 7.58 -28.35
N HIS A 56 -8.97 7.28 -27.43
CA HIS A 56 -7.60 6.89 -27.76
C HIS A 56 -7.43 5.39 -28.01
N TYR A 57 -8.28 4.56 -27.41
CA TYR A 57 -8.32 3.11 -27.58
C TYR A 57 -9.60 2.65 -28.30
N LYS A 58 -10.24 3.55 -29.06
CA LYS A 58 -11.54 3.35 -29.73
C LYS A 58 -11.66 2.00 -30.43
N LYS A 59 -10.63 1.58 -31.18
CA LYS A 59 -10.61 0.29 -31.91
C LYS A 59 -10.90 -0.91 -31.00
N TYR A 60 -10.48 -0.85 -29.74
CA TYR A 60 -10.52 -1.96 -28.79
C TYR A 60 -11.74 -1.92 -27.87
N VAL A 61 -12.38 -0.76 -27.71
CA VAL A 61 -13.53 -0.57 -26.80
C VAL A 61 -14.84 -0.21 -27.50
N LEU A 62 -14.84 0.09 -28.79
CA LEU A 62 -16.06 0.52 -29.50
C LEU A 62 -17.17 -0.53 -29.51
N VAL A 63 -16.80 -1.80 -29.66
CA VAL A 63 -17.75 -2.92 -29.73
C VAL A 63 -18.38 -3.21 -28.36
N ASP A 64 -17.61 -3.00 -27.30
CA ASP A 64 -18.00 -3.28 -25.91
C ASP A 64 -17.48 -2.12 -25.02
N PRO A 65 -18.15 -0.95 -25.06
CA PRO A 65 -17.68 0.23 -24.36
C PRO A 65 -17.87 0.06 -22.85
N PRO A 66 -16.80 0.18 -22.04
CA PRO A 66 -16.92 -0.03 -20.60
C PRO A 66 -17.69 1.11 -19.93
N SER A 67 -18.50 0.77 -18.92
CA SER A 67 -19.07 1.74 -17.97
C SER A 67 -18.04 2.15 -16.92
N CYS A 68 -18.28 3.24 -16.18
CA CYS A 68 -17.40 3.62 -15.06
C CYS A 68 -17.32 2.53 -13.99
N GLN A 69 -18.42 1.83 -13.72
CA GLN A 69 -18.45 0.70 -12.79
C GLN A 69 -17.58 -0.45 -13.30
N ALA A 70 -17.66 -0.77 -14.60
CA ALA A 70 -16.81 -1.80 -15.19
C ALA A 70 -15.33 -1.42 -15.10
N LEU A 71 -14.97 -0.16 -15.36
CA LEU A 71 -13.60 0.33 -15.18
C LEU A 71 -13.13 0.22 -13.73
N ALA A 72 -13.95 0.63 -12.76
CA ALA A 72 -13.63 0.49 -11.34
C ALA A 72 -13.41 -0.98 -10.94
N THR A 73 -14.28 -1.90 -11.39
CA THR A 73 -14.12 -3.34 -11.15
C THR A 73 -12.82 -3.87 -11.76
N VAL A 74 -12.49 -3.50 -13.00
CA VAL A 74 -11.24 -3.92 -13.65
C VAL A 74 -10.03 -3.37 -12.90
N THR A 75 -10.07 -2.11 -12.44
CA THR A 75 -9.01 -1.54 -11.61
C THR A 75 -8.79 -2.33 -10.32
N LEU A 76 -9.87 -2.67 -9.60
CA LEU A 76 -9.79 -3.51 -8.39
C LEU A 76 -9.18 -4.88 -8.69
N GLN A 77 -9.60 -5.52 -9.78
CA GLN A 77 -9.05 -6.83 -10.17
C GLN A 77 -7.57 -6.75 -10.54
N LEU A 78 -7.14 -5.68 -11.22
CA LEU A 78 -5.73 -5.44 -11.55
C LEU A 78 -4.90 -5.23 -10.29
N LEU A 79 -5.36 -4.37 -9.38
CA LEU A 79 -4.67 -4.14 -8.10
C LEU A 79 -4.54 -5.43 -7.28
N GLN A 80 -5.62 -6.23 -7.19
CA GLN A 80 -5.58 -7.51 -6.49
C GLN A 80 -4.61 -8.49 -7.15
N PHE A 81 -4.65 -8.64 -8.48
CA PHE A 81 -3.73 -9.51 -9.19
C PHE A 81 -2.27 -9.08 -9.00
N GLN A 82 -2.00 -7.78 -9.01
CA GLN A 82 -0.68 -7.23 -8.74
C GLN A 82 -0.18 -7.60 -7.34
N GLU A 83 -1.01 -7.49 -6.30
CA GLU A 83 -0.59 -7.89 -4.96
C GLU A 83 -0.39 -9.41 -4.86
N ASP A 84 -1.25 -10.21 -5.46
CA ASP A 84 -1.15 -11.68 -5.42
C ASP A 84 0.08 -12.21 -6.21
N ALA A 85 0.36 -11.63 -7.37
CA ALA A 85 1.39 -12.12 -8.30
C ALA A 85 2.76 -11.45 -8.10
N PHE A 86 2.77 -10.20 -7.65
CA PHE A 86 3.97 -9.36 -7.55
C PHE A 86 4.18 -8.77 -6.15
N GLY A 87 3.27 -8.98 -5.20
CA GLY A 87 3.38 -8.44 -3.85
C GLY A 87 4.44 -9.11 -3.00
N ARG A 88 4.61 -8.56 -1.79
CA ARG A 88 5.59 -9.03 -0.80
C ARG A 88 5.50 -10.51 -0.48
N GLN A 89 4.30 -11.10 -0.57
CA GLN A 89 4.06 -12.51 -0.28
C GLN A 89 4.19 -13.42 -1.51
N ALA A 90 4.44 -12.86 -2.70
CA ALA A 90 4.68 -13.65 -3.90
C ALA A 90 6.04 -14.34 -3.80
N ALA A 91 6.08 -15.66 -4.07
CA ALA A 91 7.28 -16.45 -3.88
C ALA A 91 8.39 -16.13 -4.91
N ASP A 92 8.02 -15.82 -6.14
CA ASP A 92 8.93 -15.50 -7.24
C ASP A 92 8.25 -14.52 -8.22
N PRO A 93 8.20 -13.22 -7.87
CA PRO A 93 7.47 -12.24 -8.66
C PRO A 93 8.19 -11.96 -9.99
N ALA A 94 7.49 -12.18 -11.10
CA ALA A 94 8.04 -12.01 -12.45
C ALA A 94 8.28 -10.54 -12.84
N LEU A 95 7.61 -9.59 -12.16
CA LEU A 95 7.68 -8.15 -12.42
C LEU A 95 7.72 -7.40 -11.08
N THR A 96 8.31 -6.20 -11.09
CA THR A 96 8.11 -5.19 -10.03
C THR A 96 6.66 -4.70 -10.09
N LYS A 97 6.04 -4.41 -8.94
CA LYS A 97 4.69 -3.82 -8.92
C LYS A 97 4.69 -2.45 -9.61
N LEU A 98 3.60 -2.16 -10.32
CA LEU A 98 3.36 -0.83 -10.85
C LEU A 98 3.05 0.13 -9.69
N PRO A 99 3.59 1.37 -9.72
CA PRO A 99 3.35 2.33 -8.64
C PRO A 99 1.86 2.67 -8.48
N ILE A 100 1.36 2.66 -7.23
CA ILE A 100 -0.06 2.92 -6.94
C ILE A 100 -0.55 4.29 -7.45
N HIS A 101 0.32 5.30 -7.46
CA HIS A 101 -0.03 6.63 -7.96
C HIS A 101 -0.42 6.61 -9.45
N CYS A 102 0.05 5.64 -10.23
CA CYS A 102 -0.41 5.46 -11.61
C CYS A 102 -1.86 5.02 -11.67
N PHE A 103 -2.31 4.15 -10.75
CA PHE A 103 -3.72 3.77 -10.64
C PHE A 103 -4.56 4.95 -10.14
N LEU A 104 -4.02 5.80 -9.27
CA LEU A 104 -4.74 6.94 -8.69
C LEU A 104 -4.72 8.20 -9.56
N ASP A 105 -4.02 8.20 -10.70
CA ASP A 105 -4.03 9.31 -11.65
C ASP A 105 -5.22 9.23 -12.62
N LEU A 106 -6.37 9.73 -12.17
CA LEU A 106 -7.63 9.75 -12.93
C LEU A 106 -7.73 10.91 -13.95
N ARG A 107 -6.68 11.72 -14.10
CA ARG A 107 -6.69 12.84 -15.06
C ARG A 107 -6.76 12.29 -16.51
N PRO A 108 -7.33 13.04 -17.47
CA PRO A 108 -7.28 12.65 -18.87
C PRO A 108 -5.83 12.45 -19.34
N GLY A 109 -5.50 11.24 -19.82
CA GLY A 109 -4.13 10.88 -20.19
C GLY A 109 -3.19 10.57 -19.02
N GLY A 110 -3.72 10.48 -17.80
CA GLY A 110 -2.98 10.04 -16.62
C GLY A 110 -2.70 8.53 -16.62
N GLY A 111 -2.00 8.06 -15.59
CA GLY A 111 -1.61 6.66 -15.45
C GLY A 111 -2.78 5.68 -15.61
N LEU A 112 -3.93 5.96 -15.00
CA LEU A 112 -5.07 5.04 -15.04
C LEU A 112 -5.66 4.89 -16.45
N CYS A 113 -5.62 5.97 -17.24
CA CYS A 113 -6.02 5.95 -18.64
C CYS A 113 -5.17 4.98 -19.45
N HIS A 114 -3.84 4.99 -19.25
CA HIS A 114 -2.91 4.10 -19.94
C HIS A 114 -2.98 2.66 -19.44
N ILE A 115 -3.17 2.44 -18.13
CA ILE A 115 -3.39 1.12 -17.53
C ILE A 115 -4.61 0.45 -18.15
N LEU A 116 -5.79 1.08 -18.03
CA LEU A 116 -7.05 0.49 -18.47
C LEU A 116 -7.13 0.42 -20.00
N GLY A 117 -6.65 1.44 -20.71
CA GLY A 117 -6.58 1.43 -22.18
C GLY A 117 -5.75 0.25 -22.69
N THR A 118 -4.56 0.04 -22.11
CA THR A 118 -3.67 -1.07 -22.49
C THR A 118 -4.25 -2.42 -22.10
N ALA A 119 -4.87 -2.54 -20.92
CA ALA A 119 -5.57 -3.76 -20.51
C ALA A 119 -6.72 -4.12 -21.48
N HIS A 120 -7.52 -3.13 -21.91
CA HIS A 120 -8.59 -3.35 -22.88
C HIS A 120 -8.07 -3.71 -24.28
N LYS A 121 -6.97 -3.09 -24.72
CA LYS A 121 -6.25 -3.49 -25.94
C LYS A 121 -5.83 -4.96 -25.85
N PHE A 122 -5.16 -5.34 -24.76
CA PHE A 122 -4.68 -6.71 -24.54
C PHE A 122 -5.83 -7.72 -24.52
N LYS A 123 -6.91 -7.42 -23.77
CA LYS A 123 -8.14 -8.23 -23.75
C LYS A 123 -8.70 -8.49 -25.15
N ALA A 124 -8.77 -7.45 -25.98
CA ALA A 124 -9.28 -7.55 -27.35
C ALA A 124 -8.35 -8.39 -28.25
N GLU A 125 -7.03 -8.18 -28.16
CA GLU A 125 -6.02 -8.93 -28.92
C GLU A 125 -5.98 -10.42 -28.54
N GLN A 126 -6.26 -10.75 -27.28
CA GLN A 126 -6.39 -12.13 -26.78
C GLN A 126 -7.77 -12.75 -27.02
N GLY A 127 -8.73 -12.01 -27.60
CA GLY A 127 -10.09 -12.52 -27.84
C GLY A 127 -10.89 -12.81 -26.56
N TRP A 128 -10.56 -12.16 -25.44
CA TRP A 128 -11.20 -12.41 -24.16
C TRP A 128 -12.59 -11.74 -24.07
N ARG A 129 -13.59 -12.54 -23.69
CA ARG A 129 -14.95 -12.02 -23.43
C ARG A 129 -14.98 -11.07 -22.23
N ARG A 130 -14.29 -11.43 -21.14
CA ARG A 130 -14.18 -10.67 -19.90
C ARG A 130 -12.77 -10.78 -19.31
N PHE A 131 -12.39 -9.81 -18.47
CA PHE A 131 -11.25 -9.95 -17.58
C PHE A 131 -11.53 -11.08 -16.59
N ASP A 132 -10.52 -11.92 -16.36
CA ASP A 132 -10.58 -13.08 -15.47
C ASP A 132 -9.19 -13.25 -14.84
N LEU A 133 -8.85 -12.30 -13.97
CA LEU A 133 -7.52 -12.18 -13.38
C LEU A 133 -7.26 -13.23 -12.29
N GLN A 134 -8.31 -13.83 -11.73
CA GLN A 134 -8.20 -14.87 -10.69
C GLN A 134 -8.02 -16.27 -11.27
N ASN A 135 -8.17 -16.46 -12.57
CA ASN A 135 -8.07 -17.76 -13.21
C ASN A 135 -6.61 -18.18 -13.37
N PRO A 136 -6.13 -19.24 -12.69
CA PRO A 136 -4.72 -19.64 -12.73
C PRO A 136 -4.22 -20.01 -14.13
N SER A 137 -5.12 -20.45 -15.02
CA SER A 137 -4.76 -20.76 -16.42
C SER A 137 -4.41 -19.53 -17.26
N ARG A 138 -4.72 -18.33 -16.76
CA ARG A 138 -4.44 -17.05 -17.42
C ARG A 138 -3.28 -16.29 -16.81
N THR A 139 -2.67 -16.80 -15.73
CA THR A 139 -1.64 -16.07 -14.97
C THR A 139 -0.52 -15.55 -15.87
N GLU A 140 0.08 -16.40 -16.72
CA GLU A 140 1.16 -15.99 -17.63
C GLU A 140 0.73 -14.86 -18.57
N ARG A 141 -0.47 -14.95 -19.16
CA ARG A 141 -1.01 -13.88 -20.03
C ARG A 141 -1.36 -12.62 -19.27
N ASN A 142 -1.77 -12.74 -18.01
CA ASN A 142 -2.00 -11.58 -17.15
C ASN A 142 -0.67 -10.89 -16.81
N VAL A 143 0.41 -11.66 -16.55
CA VAL A 143 1.76 -11.10 -16.38
C VAL A 143 2.22 -10.36 -17.64
N GLU A 144 2.04 -10.94 -18.84
CA GLU A 144 2.32 -10.25 -20.10
C GLU A 144 1.53 -8.95 -20.27
N MET A 145 0.25 -8.93 -19.84
CA MET A 145 -0.56 -7.72 -19.84
C MET A 145 0.04 -6.64 -18.94
N PHE A 146 0.53 -7.01 -17.75
CA PHE A 146 1.21 -6.07 -16.85
C PHE A 146 2.52 -5.54 -17.44
N ALA A 147 3.32 -6.40 -18.09
CA ALA A 147 4.51 -5.94 -18.80
C ALA A 147 4.17 -4.93 -19.92
N ALA A 148 3.07 -5.17 -20.66
CA ALA A 148 2.60 -4.22 -21.67
C ALA A 148 2.13 -2.89 -21.06
N ILE A 149 1.49 -2.94 -19.87
CA ILE A 149 1.08 -1.74 -19.13
C ILE A 149 2.30 -0.95 -18.66
N GLU A 150 3.31 -1.61 -18.09
CA GLU A 150 4.56 -0.96 -17.65
C GLU A 150 5.21 -0.19 -18.81
N VAL A 151 5.38 -0.84 -19.97
CA VAL A 151 5.91 -0.21 -21.18
C VAL A 151 5.09 1.02 -21.58
N ALA A 152 3.75 0.93 -21.54
CA ALA A 152 2.89 2.05 -21.86
C ALA A 152 3.04 3.22 -20.85
N LEU A 153 3.16 2.92 -19.56
CA LEU A 153 3.34 3.94 -18.52
C LEU A 153 4.68 4.69 -18.67
N VAL A 154 5.76 3.97 -18.95
CA VAL A 154 7.09 4.58 -19.20
C VAL A 154 7.06 5.45 -20.46
N GLN A 155 6.52 4.93 -21.56
CA GLN A 155 6.44 5.66 -22.84
C GLN A 155 5.62 6.96 -22.76
N ASN A 156 4.62 7.01 -21.89
CA ASN A 156 3.78 8.18 -21.69
C ASN A 156 4.20 9.02 -20.47
N SER A 157 5.39 8.76 -19.92
CA SER A 157 5.95 9.50 -18.78
C SER A 157 5.05 9.52 -17.55
N CYS A 158 4.24 8.47 -17.35
CA CYS A 158 3.44 8.26 -16.15
C CYS A 158 4.26 7.68 -15.00
N VAL A 159 5.40 7.03 -15.30
CA VAL A 159 6.36 6.51 -14.33
C VAL A 159 7.74 7.03 -14.71
N SER A 160 8.50 7.50 -13.71
CA SER A 160 9.93 7.77 -13.84
C SER A 160 10.72 6.77 -13.02
N GLN A 161 11.63 6.03 -13.65
CA GLN A 161 12.51 5.10 -12.95
C GLN A 161 13.60 5.85 -12.17
N PRO A 162 13.99 5.38 -10.97
CA PRO A 162 15.08 5.97 -10.21
C PRO A 162 16.41 5.93 -10.98
N VAL A 163 17.15 7.04 -10.92
CA VAL A 163 18.54 7.15 -11.36
C VAL A 163 19.37 7.33 -10.10
N VAL A 164 20.13 6.31 -9.73
CA VAL A 164 20.69 6.12 -8.40
C VAL A 164 22.20 6.30 -8.43
N TYR A 165 22.69 7.18 -7.58
CA TYR A 165 24.10 7.30 -7.23
C TYR A 165 24.34 6.58 -5.90
N LEU A 166 25.27 5.61 -5.89
CA LEU A 166 25.71 4.92 -4.68
C LEU A 166 26.90 5.68 -4.07
N ASP A 167 26.78 6.11 -2.83
CA ASP A 167 27.85 6.84 -2.16
C ASP A 167 29.10 5.96 -1.93
N HIS A 168 30.28 6.53 -2.16
CA HIS A 168 31.57 5.87 -1.97
C HIS A 168 31.84 5.32 -0.55
N MET A 169 31.07 5.77 0.46
CA MET A 169 31.16 5.27 1.83
C MET A 169 30.46 3.92 2.03
N LEU A 170 29.72 3.42 1.04
CA LEU A 170 29.14 2.08 1.07
C LEU A 170 30.27 1.04 0.99
N ASP A 171 30.20 0.01 1.81
CA ASP A 171 31.08 -1.14 1.65
C ASP A 171 30.78 -1.87 0.33
N HIS A 172 31.79 -2.57 -0.20
CA HIS A 172 31.71 -3.19 -1.52
C HIS A 172 30.63 -4.28 -1.61
N GLU A 173 30.40 -5.03 -0.54
CA GLU A 173 29.39 -6.10 -0.51
C GLU A 173 27.98 -5.51 -0.58
N LEU A 174 27.70 -4.51 0.25
CA LEU A 174 26.44 -3.78 0.25
C LEU A 174 26.22 -3.07 -1.09
N ALA A 175 27.21 -2.35 -1.63
CA ALA A 175 27.09 -1.68 -2.93
C ALA A 175 26.76 -2.66 -4.06
N SER A 176 27.37 -3.85 -4.07
CA SER A 176 27.07 -4.90 -5.05
C SER A 176 25.64 -5.45 -4.89
N LYS A 177 25.17 -5.63 -3.65
CA LYS A 177 23.79 -6.05 -3.36
C LYS A 177 22.79 -5.00 -3.83
N LEU A 178 22.98 -3.73 -3.46
CA LEU A 178 22.13 -2.62 -3.85
C LEU A 178 22.07 -2.48 -5.37
N THR A 179 23.21 -2.61 -6.07
CA THR A 179 23.28 -2.62 -7.53
C THR A 179 22.37 -3.68 -8.15
N THR A 180 22.42 -4.90 -7.62
CA THR A 180 21.58 -6.02 -8.10
C THR A 180 20.10 -5.69 -7.95
N ILE A 181 19.70 -5.17 -6.78
CA ILE A 181 18.31 -4.81 -6.49
C ILE A 181 17.84 -3.66 -7.39
N ILE A 182 18.63 -2.60 -7.53
CA ILE A 182 18.27 -1.43 -8.36
C ILE A 182 18.00 -1.87 -9.80
N VAL A 183 18.88 -2.69 -10.38
CA VAL A 183 18.70 -3.21 -11.75
C VAL A 183 17.49 -4.14 -11.84
N LYS A 184 17.29 -5.02 -10.85
CA LYS A 184 16.10 -5.90 -10.76
C LYS A 184 14.79 -5.11 -10.77
N HIS A 185 14.76 -3.91 -10.19
CA HIS A 185 13.58 -3.03 -10.15
C HIS A 185 13.61 -1.91 -11.21
N GLN A 186 14.32 -2.14 -12.31
CA GLN A 186 14.37 -1.26 -13.48
C GLN A 186 14.94 0.14 -13.16
N GLY A 187 15.62 0.32 -12.03
CA GLY A 187 16.39 1.53 -11.73
C GLY A 187 17.70 1.56 -12.53
N THR A 188 18.24 2.76 -12.73
CA THR A 188 19.51 2.98 -13.43
C THR A 188 20.57 3.47 -12.45
N LEU A 189 21.81 2.99 -12.57
CA LEU A 189 22.94 3.49 -11.81
C LEU A 189 23.65 4.63 -12.55
N THR A 190 24.16 5.61 -11.80
CA THR A 190 24.99 6.69 -12.33
C THR A 190 26.14 7.01 -11.37
N ASP A 191 27.32 7.30 -11.92
CA ASP A 191 28.44 7.88 -11.16
C ASP A 191 28.35 9.42 -11.10
N ASP A 192 27.49 10.03 -11.92
CA ASP A 192 27.26 11.47 -11.94
C ASP A 192 26.19 11.86 -10.92
N ARG A 193 26.65 12.48 -9.82
CA ARG A 193 25.79 12.98 -8.73
C ARG A 193 24.77 14.02 -9.18
N ILE A 194 25.04 14.77 -10.24
CA ILE A 194 24.16 15.84 -10.75
C ILE A 194 23.00 15.24 -11.54
N LEU A 195 23.24 14.13 -12.27
CA LEU A 195 22.21 13.43 -13.04
C LEU A 195 21.33 12.50 -12.18
N ALA A 196 21.80 12.13 -11.00
CA ALA A 196 21.09 11.25 -10.11
C ALA A 196 19.78 11.88 -9.61
N SER A 197 18.72 11.08 -9.52
CA SER A 197 17.51 11.42 -8.78
C SER A 197 17.59 11.01 -7.31
N HIS A 198 18.45 10.05 -6.98
CA HIS A 198 18.64 9.53 -5.62
C HIS A 198 20.13 9.38 -5.31
N HIS A 199 20.55 9.81 -4.11
CA HIS A 199 21.85 9.51 -3.52
C HIS A 199 21.63 8.53 -2.37
N VAL A 200 22.20 7.33 -2.49
CA VAL A 200 22.06 6.26 -1.50
C VAL A 200 23.31 6.19 -0.62
N PHE A 201 23.10 6.31 0.69
CA PHE A 201 24.14 6.32 1.72
C PHE A 201 24.14 5.02 2.53
N PRO A 202 25.20 4.74 3.31
CA PRO A 202 25.22 3.60 4.23
C PRO A 202 24.01 3.55 5.20
N LEU A 203 23.75 2.36 5.73
CA LEU A 203 22.67 2.07 6.68
C LEU A 203 22.64 3.08 7.83
N ASN A 204 21.44 3.50 8.22
CA ASN A 204 21.29 4.35 9.40
C ASN A 204 21.03 3.48 10.63
N SER A 205 21.85 3.60 11.67
CA SER A 205 21.74 2.77 12.88
C SER A 205 20.54 3.14 13.78
N SER A 206 19.72 4.13 13.40
CA SER A 206 18.55 4.57 14.15
C SER A 206 17.26 3.91 13.65
N THR A 207 17.10 2.60 13.88
CA THR A 207 15.78 1.96 13.74
C THR A 207 14.98 2.21 15.02
N ASN A 208 14.36 3.39 15.16
CA ASN A 208 13.29 3.53 16.14
C ASN A 208 12.04 2.93 15.49
N ASP A 209 11.78 1.68 15.87
CA ASP A 209 10.72 0.79 15.41
C ASP A 209 9.34 1.23 15.94
N ASP A 210 9.01 2.50 15.72
CA ASP A 210 7.72 3.04 16.11
C ASP A 210 6.75 2.79 14.96
N ASN A 211 5.89 1.80 15.10
CA ASN A 211 4.74 1.64 14.22
C ASN A 211 3.98 2.97 14.15
N TRP A 212 4.06 3.68 13.02
CA TRP A 212 3.50 5.03 12.85
C TRP A 212 2.69 5.14 11.55
N MET A 213 1.80 6.14 11.51
CA MET A 213 1.06 6.52 10.31
C MET A 213 1.07 8.04 10.11
N ARG A 214 0.86 8.51 8.88
CA ARG A 214 0.59 9.93 8.58
C ARG A 214 -0.65 10.11 7.72
N PRO A 215 -1.51 11.11 7.97
CA PRO A 215 -2.61 11.47 7.07
C PRO A 215 -2.09 12.01 5.73
N VAL A 216 -2.63 11.52 4.61
CA VAL A 216 -2.18 11.93 3.26
C VAL A 216 -3.28 12.63 2.47
N VAL A 217 -4.51 12.11 2.52
CA VAL A 217 -5.66 12.67 1.79
C VAL A 217 -6.89 12.61 2.66
N GLN A 218 -7.69 13.67 2.67
CA GLN A 218 -9.00 13.68 3.33
C GLN A 218 -10.10 13.65 2.28
N LYS A 219 -11.05 12.73 2.44
CA LYS A 219 -12.26 12.61 1.61
C LYS A 219 -13.46 12.36 2.51
N ASP A 220 -14.38 13.32 2.58
CA ASP A 220 -15.52 13.30 3.49
C ASP A 220 -15.13 13.02 4.96
N LYS A 221 -15.66 11.94 5.53
CA LYS A 221 -15.39 11.45 6.89
C LYS A 221 -14.31 10.37 6.91
N HIS A 222 -13.52 10.25 5.85
CA HIS A 222 -12.42 9.30 5.76
C HIS A 222 -11.11 10.01 5.44
N VAL A 223 -10.03 9.39 5.90
CA VAL A 223 -8.67 9.85 5.69
C VAL A 223 -7.86 8.68 5.14
N LEU A 224 -7.20 8.89 4.01
CA LEU A 224 -6.17 7.99 3.54
C LEU A 224 -4.93 8.21 4.41
N VAL A 225 -4.50 7.16 5.09
CA VAL A 225 -3.28 7.16 5.89
C VAL A 225 -2.19 6.36 5.20
N HIS A 226 -0.98 6.87 5.30
CA HIS A 226 0.23 6.17 4.92
C HIS A 226 0.85 5.49 6.14
N TRP A 227 1.28 4.26 5.97
CA TRP A 227 1.94 3.48 7.03
C TRP A 227 3.46 3.61 6.89
N GLY A 228 4.13 4.06 7.95
CA GLY A 228 5.57 4.25 7.91
C GLY A 228 6.35 2.99 7.52
N MET A 229 7.39 3.19 6.72
CA MET A 229 8.26 2.15 6.15
C MET A 229 7.50 1.13 5.30
N HIS A 230 6.32 1.50 4.78
CA HIS A 230 5.60 0.72 3.79
C HIS A 230 5.48 1.55 2.51
N PRO A 231 5.44 0.93 1.33
CA PRO A 231 5.20 1.66 0.10
C PRO A 231 3.76 2.15 0.03
N ASP A 232 3.52 3.17 -0.81
CA ASP A 232 2.21 3.85 -0.92
C ASP A 232 1.05 2.91 -1.26
N SER A 233 1.30 1.74 -1.85
CA SER A 233 0.22 0.78 -2.14
C SER A 233 -0.42 0.19 -0.89
N TYR A 234 0.22 0.33 0.28
CA TYR A 234 -0.30 -0.14 1.56
C TYR A 234 -1.18 0.92 2.25
N ASP A 235 -1.21 2.15 1.73
CA ASP A 235 -2.03 3.23 2.26
C ASP A 235 -3.50 2.79 2.38
N SER A 236 -4.14 3.18 3.49
CA SER A 236 -5.45 2.65 3.86
C SER A 236 -6.42 3.76 4.22
N TRP A 237 -7.68 3.61 3.83
CA TRP A 237 -8.74 4.54 4.21
C TRP A 237 -9.25 4.20 5.61
N LEU A 238 -9.12 5.15 6.54
CA LEU A 238 -9.65 5.07 7.91
C LEU A 238 -10.75 6.10 8.13
N SER A 239 -11.59 5.90 9.15
CA SER A 239 -12.51 6.94 9.59
C SER A 239 -11.73 8.15 10.11
N SER A 240 -12.17 9.38 9.81
CA SER A 240 -11.56 10.60 10.36
C SER A 240 -11.56 10.62 11.90
N SER A 241 -12.44 9.85 12.56
CA SER A 241 -12.46 9.73 14.02
C SER A 241 -11.33 8.86 14.60
N GLU A 242 -10.67 8.06 13.77
CA GLU A 242 -9.59 7.14 14.16
C GLU A 242 -8.19 7.76 13.97
N VAL A 243 -8.12 8.93 13.34
CA VAL A 243 -6.87 9.57 12.95
C VAL A 243 -6.67 10.86 13.75
N ASP A 244 -5.75 10.81 14.73
CA ASP A 244 -5.38 11.97 15.55
C ASP A 244 -4.32 12.83 14.85
N GLY A 245 -4.69 13.43 13.73
CA GLY A 245 -3.83 14.32 12.94
C GLY A 245 -4.53 14.90 11.73
N LYS A 246 -3.94 15.94 11.15
CA LYS A 246 -4.48 16.59 9.94
C LYS A 246 -3.67 16.18 8.72
N VAL A 247 -4.30 16.26 7.55
CA VAL A 247 -3.58 16.16 6.29
C VAL A 247 -2.65 17.34 6.16
N GLU A 248 -1.37 17.02 5.96
CA GLU A 248 -0.32 17.99 5.69
C GLU A 248 0.11 17.87 4.23
N GLU A 249 0.33 19.03 3.60
CA GLU A 249 0.85 19.11 2.24
C GLU A 249 2.19 18.38 2.14
N PRO A 250 2.42 17.62 1.04
CA PRO A 250 3.72 17.02 0.80
C PRO A 250 4.84 18.07 0.82
N PRO A 251 6.00 17.76 1.43
CA PRO A 251 7.12 18.69 1.46
C PRO A 251 7.62 18.97 0.03
N HIS A 252 8.01 20.22 -0.22
CA HIS A 252 8.70 20.58 -1.46
C HIS A 252 10.18 20.19 -1.30
N THR A 253 10.51 18.94 -1.57
CA THR A 253 11.89 18.46 -1.54
C THR A 253 12.60 18.78 -2.85
N GLU A 254 13.75 19.44 -2.76
CA GLU A 254 14.63 19.58 -3.92
C GLU A 254 15.28 18.22 -4.21
N LYS A 255 15.18 17.76 -5.46
CA LYS A 255 15.95 16.61 -5.94
C LYS A 255 17.45 16.94 -5.92
N PRO A 256 18.35 15.96 -5.70
CA PRO A 256 18.08 14.54 -5.53
C PRO A 256 17.64 14.16 -4.12
N TRP A 257 16.83 13.10 -4.03
CA TRP A 257 16.50 12.47 -2.74
C TRP A 257 17.76 11.90 -2.09
N ARG A 258 17.93 12.14 -0.79
CA ARG A 258 19.03 11.57 0.00
C ARG A 258 18.45 10.51 0.94
N VAL A 259 18.78 9.24 0.69
CA VAL A 259 18.18 8.10 1.39
C VAL A 259 19.27 7.10 1.83
N PRO A 260 19.11 6.38 2.95
CA PRO A 260 19.96 5.28 3.33
C PRO A 260 19.73 4.05 2.44
N ALA A 261 20.65 3.08 2.53
CA ALA A 261 20.59 1.80 1.84
C ALA A 261 19.28 1.03 2.11
N ASP A 262 18.66 1.23 3.29
CA ASP A 262 17.37 0.63 3.66
C ASP A 262 16.27 0.90 2.64
N TRP A 263 16.25 2.08 1.99
CA TRP A 263 15.24 2.41 0.97
C TRP A 263 15.27 1.42 -0.21
N VAL A 264 16.46 1.02 -0.64
CA VAL A 264 16.65 0.01 -1.71
C VAL A 264 16.43 -1.40 -1.17
N LEU A 265 16.90 -1.70 0.04
CA LEU A 265 16.73 -3.02 0.64
C LEU A 265 15.24 -3.35 0.85
N ASP A 266 14.45 -2.39 1.33
CA ASP A 266 13.02 -2.56 1.51
C ASP A 266 12.27 -2.60 0.18
N THR A 267 12.77 -1.94 -0.87
CA THR A 267 12.25 -2.08 -2.24
C THR A 267 12.27 -3.55 -2.69
N ASP A 268 13.35 -4.29 -2.39
CA ASP A 268 13.44 -5.73 -2.70
C ASP A 268 12.45 -6.58 -1.88
N VAL A 269 12.18 -6.17 -0.63
CA VAL A 269 11.24 -6.87 0.25
C VAL A 269 9.79 -6.70 -0.20
N PHE A 270 9.39 -5.47 -0.57
CA PHE A 270 8.02 -5.19 -0.98
C PHE A 270 7.78 -5.41 -2.48
N ASN A 271 8.85 -5.61 -3.25
CA ASN A 271 8.86 -5.72 -4.71
C ASN A 271 8.21 -4.49 -5.39
N GLU A 272 8.46 -3.31 -4.83
CA GLU A 272 8.05 -2.00 -5.35
C GLU A 272 8.90 -0.89 -4.73
N TRP A 273 9.04 0.25 -5.43
CA TRP A 273 9.83 1.37 -4.93
C TRP A 273 9.19 1.99 -3.68
N MET A 274 10.01 2.16 -2.64
CA MET A 274 9.58 2.72 -1.35
C MET A 274 9.35 4.23 -1.42
N ASN A 275 8.50 4.75 -0.53
CA ASN A 275 8.27 6.19 -0.41
C ASN A 275 9.52 6.91 0.12
N GLU A 276 10.09 7.85 -0.64
CA GLU A 276 11.35 8.51 -0.29
C GLU A 276 11.25 9.38 0.98
N GLU A 277 10.07 9.93 1.30
CA GLU A 277 9.87 10.77 2.48
C GLU A 277 10.12 10.02 3.79
N ASP A 278 9.92 8.70 3.78
CA ASP A 278 10.11 7.85 4.95
C ASP A 278 11.58 7.71 5.34
N TYR A 279 12.43 7.71 4.32
CA TYR A 279 13.85 7.40 4.41
C TYR A 279 14.73 8.65 4.32
N LEU A 280 14.14 9.83 4.17
CA LEU A 280 14.90 11.05 3.91
C LEU A 280 15.91 11.35 5.02
N VAL A 281 17.15 11.63 4.63
CA VAL A 281 18.21 12.10 5.52
C VAL A 281 18.78 13.45 5.07
N ASN A 282 19.27 14.23 6.02
CA ASN A 282 19.98 15.48 5.71
C ASN A 282 21.45 15.21 5.27
N GLU A 283 22.21 16.27 5.03
CA GLU A 283 23.63 16.19 4.65
C GLU A 283 24.53 15.46 5.66
N ARG A 284 24.10 15.38 6.93
CA ARG A 284 24.79 14.68 8.01
C ARG A 284 24.28 13.25 8.21
N ASN A 285 23.48 12.74 7.27
CA ASN A 285 22.84 11.43 7.33
C ASN A 285 21.90 11.23 8.54
N ILE A 286 21.33 12.32 9.07
CA ILE A 286 20.35 12.29 10.15
C ILE A 286 18.94 12.25 9.53
N PRO A 287 18.03 11.39 10.02
CA PRO A 287 16.66 11.32 9.51
C PRO A 287 15.93 12.68 9.56
N VAL A 288 15.15 12.98 8.53
CA VAL A 288 14.36 14.20 8.39
C VAL A 288 12.90 13.83 8.23
N ASN A 289 12.05 14.35 9.12
CA ASN A 289 10.62 14.13 9.09
C ASN A 289 9.93 15.48 8.90
N PHE A 290 9.25 15.67 7.76
CA PHE A 290 8.55 16.92 7.48
C PHE A 290 7.14 16.95 8.05
N ARG A 291 6.41 15.84 7.91
CA ARG A 291 5.02 15.71 8.34
C ARG A 291 4.91 15.00 9.68
N GLN A 292 3.84 15.28 10.42
CA GLN A 292 3.59 14.64 11.71
C GLN A 292 3.45 13.12 11.56
N ARG A 293 4.28 12.38 12.30
CA ARG A 293 4.16 10.92 12.46
C ARG A 293 3.29 10.61 13.68
N ILE A 294 2.13 10.00 13.46
CA ILE A 294 1.22 9.57 14.51
C ILE A 294 1.66 8.18 14.97
N SER A 295 2.18 8.08 16.19
CA SER A 295 2.58 6.79 16.77
C SER A 295 1.33 5.97 17.10
N LEU A 296 1.30 4.72 16.61
CA LEU A 296 0.30 3.74 16.95
C LEU A 296 0.72 3.12 18.29
N ARG A 297 0.48 3.84 19.38
CA ARG A 297 0.66 3.27 20.71
C ARG A 297 -0.29 2.09 20.81
N GLU A 298 0.25 0.89 21.00
CA GLU A 298 -0.52 -0.15 21.66
C GLU A 298 -1.02 0.49 22.97
N GLU A 299 -2.32 0.49 23.21
CA GLU A 299 -2.82 0.69 24.55
C GLU A 299 -2.25 -0.45 25.42
N GLN A 300 -1.03 -0.27 25.90
CA GLN A 300 -0.53 -0.99 27.07
C GLN A 300 -1.45 -0.59 28.20
N ASP A 301 -2.49 -1.39 28.37
CA ASP A 301 -3.17 -1.73 29.61
C ASP A 301 -2.95 -0.68 30.71
N THR A 302 -3.48 0.54 30.51
CA THR A 302 -3.72 1.46 31.62
C THR A 302 -4.95 0.99 32.40
N LYS A 303 -5.02 -0.32 32.70
CA LYS A 303 -5.44 -0.76 34.02
C LYS A 303 -4.28 -0.46 34.97
N SER A 304 -4.06 0.82 35.22
CA SER A 304 -3.56 1.26 36.52
C SER A 304 -4.52 0.68 37.55
N THR A 305 -4.18 -0.49 38.08
CA THR A 305 -4.81 -1.02 39.28
C THR A 305 -4.70 0.10 40.31
N PRO A 306 -5.83 0.60 40.86
CA PRO A 306 -5.73 1.58 41.92
C PRO A 306 -4.97 0.89 43.03
N ILE A 307 -3.82 1.45 43.41
CA ILE A 307 -3.06 1.05 44.60
C ILE A 307 -4.06 1.06 45.76
N LYS A 308 -4.62 -0.11 46.06
CA LYS A 308 -5.39 -0.34 47.26
C LYS A 308 -4.40 -0.13 48.38
N LYS A 309 -4.46 1.06 48.99
CA LYS A 309 -3.83 1.38 50.27
C LYS A 309 -3.96 0.15 51.16
N ARG A 310 -2.82 -0.53 51.42
CA ARG A 310 -2.72 -1.63 52.38
C ARG A 310 -3.34 -1.15 53.69
N ARG A 311 -4.57 -1.58 53.96
CA ARG A 311 -5.14 -1.53 55.30
C ARG A 311 -4.26 -2.45 56.15
N ARG A 312 -3.55 -1.85 57.10
CA ARG A 312 -2.82 -2.56 58.16
C ARG A 312 -3.78 -3.57 58.80
N SER A 313 -3.42 -4.84 58.73
CA SER A 313 -4.05 -5.92 59.49
C SER A 313 -3.98 -5.58 60.99
N PRO A 314 -5.06 -5.72 61.78
CA PRO A 314 -4.97 -5.65 63.23
C PRO A 314 -4.37 -6.95 63.76
N SER A 315 -3.30 -6.84 64.55
CA SER A 315 -2.69 -7.97 65.26
C SER A 315 -3.69 -8.60 66.25
N PRO A 316 -3.72 -9.93 66.39
CA PRO A 316 -4.56 -10.59 67.38
C PRO A 316 -3.99 -10.42 68.80
N SER A 317 -4.82 -9.95 69.72
CA SER A 317 -4.53 -9.90 71.16
C SER A 317 -4.74 -11.28 71.79
N SER A 318 -3.65 -11.97 72.14
CA SER A 318 -3.71 -13.16 72.98
C SER A 318 -3.70 -12.76 74.45
N GLU A 319 -4.88 -12.72 75.08
CA GLU A 319 -5.01 -12.69 76.53
C GLU A 319 -5.35 -14.10 77.03
N SER A 320 -4.44 -14.75 77.75
CA SER A 320 -4.79 -15.52 78.95
C SER A 320 -3.55 -16.05 79.70
N ARG A 321 -3.38 -15.45 80.89
CA ARG A 321 -3.05 -16.08 82.19
C ARG A 321 -1.70 -16.79 82.36
N LYS A 322 -0.88 -16.22 83.26
CA LYS A 322 -0.47 -16.94 84.49
C LYS A 322 -0.27 -16.02 85.70
N LYS A 323 -0.82 -16.49 86.82
CA LYS A 323 -0.87 -15.96 88.20
C LYS A 323 0.50 -15.64 88.81
N GLY A 324 0.55 -14.68 89.76
CA GLY A 324 1.67 -14.59 90.70
C GLY A 324 1.64 -13.44 91.71
N ARG A 325 0.70 -13.46 92.67
CA ARG A 325 0.78 -13.09 94.10
C ARG A 325 -0.53 -12.47 94.58
#